data_AF-A0A0S8F4R0-F1
#
_entry.id   AF-A0A0S8F4R0-F1
#
_cell.length_a   1.000
_cell.length_b   1.000
_cell.length_c   1.000
_cell.angle_alpha   90.00
_cell.angle_beta   90.00
_cell.angle_gamma   90.00
#
_symmetry.space_group_name_H-M   'P 1'
#
loop_
_entity.id
_entity.type
_entity.pdbx_description
1 polymer ?
#
loop_
_entity_poly.entity_id
_entity_poly.type
_entity_poly.pdbx_seq_one_letter_code
_entity_poly.pdbx_strand_id
1 'polypeptide(L)'
;MLAEIFAEADYDWPPELGPTVPPLALTALPSDLSSADASSKKTLFLRALLPLVLYENRLIRADRAFLNNMFARGDWLDDSAEASALRALARRYKVNEDLRQPEVQAELLRRVDEVPASLALAQAANESGWGTSRFALEGNSLFGQWTWGASAGLAPEGRAEGEVYSVRTFPSLQASVRAYMHNLNAGHAYGEFRHMRENMRAAGGPLNAARLADGLAAYSERGPLYIEEIKFMIRSARFDRRLAGVYLLDPEAKP
;
A
#
# COMPACT_ATOMS: atom_id res chain seq x y z
N MET A 1 -14.36 -4.64 -21.84
CA MET A 1 -14.29 -5.38 -20.55
C MET A 1 -12.91 -5.23 -19.93
N LEU A 2 -12.75 -5.28 -18.61
CA LEU A 2 -11.45 -5.09 -17.94
C LEU A 2 -10.33 -6.02 -18.45
N ALA A 3 -10.69 -7.25 -18.82
CA ALA A 3 -9.77 -8.21 -19.42
C ALA A 3 -9.16 -7.73 -20.75
N GLU A 4 -9.94 -7.01 -21.57
CA GLU A 4 -9.50 -6.49 -22.87
C GLU A 4 -8.48 -5.37 -22.69
N ILE A 5 -8.72 -4.45 -21.75
CA ILE A 5 -7.78 -3.37 -21.40
C ILE A 5 -6.41 -3.95 -21.05
N PHE A 6 -6.38 -5.02 -20.26
CA PHE A 6 -5.11 -5.63 -19.89
C PHE A 6 -4.46 -6.47 -21.00
N ALA A 7 -5.26 -7.04 -21.91
CA ALA A 7 -4.74 -7.74 -23.08
C ALA A 7 -4.12 -6.77 -24.10
N GLU A 8 -4.76 -5.61 -24.32
CA GLU A 8 -4.21 -4.53 -25.14
C GLU A 8 -2.89 -3.96 -24.58
N ALA A 9 -2.72 -4.04 -23.27
CA ALA A 9 -1.51 -3.62 -22.57
C ALA A 9 -0.46 -4.73 -22.39
N ASP A 10 -0.65 -5.91 -23.01
CA ASP A 10 0.24 -7.08 -22.92
C ASP A 10 0.61 -7.47 -21.48
N TYR A 11 -0.36 -7.39 -20.57
CA TYR A 11 -0.08 -7.43 -19.14
C TYR A 11 -0.66 -8.66 -18.46
N ASP A 12 0.05 -9.78 -18.45
CA ASP A 12 -0.45 -11.02 -17.87
C ASP A 12 -0.25 -11.17 -16.35
N TRP A 13 -0.95 -12.15 -15.78
CA TRP A 13 -0.75 -12.58 -14.39
C TRP A 13 -0.32 -14.05 -14.31
N PRO A 14 0.75 -14.38 -13.55
CA PRO A 14 1.64 -13.44 -12.86
C PRO A 14 2.48 -12.61 -13.86
N PRO A 15 2.90 -11.40 -13.50
CA PRO A 15 3.81 -10.63 -14.33
C PRO A 15 5.17 -11.32 -14.45
N GLU A 16 5.87 -11.07 -15.55
CA GLU A 16 7.26 -11.46 -15.72
C GLU A 16 8.17 -10.68 -14.76
N LEU A 17 9.35 -11.23 -14.47
CA LEU A 17 10.35 -10.55 -13.64
C LEU A 17 10.93 -9.33 -14.37
N GLY A 18 11.24 -8.27 -13.62
CA GLY A 18 11.75 -7.02 -14.16
C GLY A 18 10.67 -5.92 -14.27
N PRO A 19 10.95 -4.86 -15.04
CA PRO A 19 10.02 -3.75 -15.24
C PRO A 19 9.00 -4.11 -16.33
N THR A 20 8.02 -4.94 -16.01
CA THR A 20 7.05 -5.48 -17.00
C THR A 20 5.60 -5.09 -16.70
N VAL A 21 5.33 -4.56 -15.50
CA VAL A 21 3.98 -4.17 -15.11
C VAL A 21 3.67 -2.79 -15.71
N PRO A 22 2.65 -2.63 -16.57
CA PRO A 22 2.35 -1.34 -17.17
C PRO A 22 1.82 -0.38 -16.10
N PRO A 23 2.08 0.94 -16.23
CA PRO A 23 1.61 1.96 -15.30
C PRO A 23 0.11 2.27 -15.49
N LEU A 24 -0.74 1.24 -15.46
CA LEU A 24 -2.19 1.38 -15.60
C LEU A 24 -2.80 1.86 -14.27
N ALA A 25 -3.59 2.94 -14.35
CA ALA A 25 -4.25 3.53 -13.20
C ALA A 25 -5.77 3.50 -13.37
N LEU A 26 -6.41 2.41 -12.94
CA LEU A 26 -7.87 2.33 -12.93
C LEU A 26 -8.43 3.22 -11.82
N THR A 27 -9.42 4.05 -12.17
CA THR A 27 -10.10 4.91 -11.20
C THR A 27 -10.99 4.10 -10.25
N ALA A 28 -11.71 3.10 -10.78
CA ALA A 28 -12.61 2.24 -10.03
C ALA A 28 -12.61 0.81 -10.61
N LEU A 29 -13.01 -0.17 -9.79
CA LEU A 29 -13.27 -1.53 -10.26
C LEU A 29 -14.62 -1.58 -10.99
N PRO A 30 -14.76 -2.34 -12.08
CA PRO A 30 -16.02 -2.43 -12.80
C PRO A 30 -17.03 -3.28 -12.00
N SER A 31 -18.31 -2.92 -12.07
CA SER A 31 -19.38 -3.59 -11.32
C SER A 31 -19.59 -5.05 -11.73
N ASP A 32 -19.27 -5.39 -12.99
CA ASP A 32 -19.34 -6.74 -13.56
C ASP A 32 -18.21 -7.66 -13.07
N LEU A 33 -17.22 -7.15 -12.32
CA LEU A 33 -16.17 -7.97 -11.69
C LEU A 33 -16.77 -9.06 -10.80
N SER A 34 -17.91 -8.77 -10.17
CA SER A 34 -18.66 -9.71 -9.33
C SER A 34 -19.17 -10.93 -10.10
N SER A 35 -19.50 -10.76 -11.37
CA SER A 35 -20.06 -11.77 -12.28
C SER A 35 -19.00 -12.70 -12.89
N ALA A 36 -17.71 -12.35 -12.82
CA ALA A 36 -16.63 -13.21 -13.28
C ALA A 36 -16.49 -14.47 -12.40
N ASP A 37 -16.01 -15.57 -12.99
CA ASP A 37 -15.69 -16.78 -12.24
C ASP A 37 -14.58 -16.51 -11.20
N ALA A 38 -14.50 -17.38 -10.20
CA ALA A 38 -13.62 -17.17 -9.05
C ALA A 38 -12.14 -17.07 -9.42
N SER A 39 -11.67 -17.73 -10.48
CA SER A 39 -10.28 -17.66 -10.90
C SER A 39 -10.00 -16.36 -11.65
N SER A 40 -10.82 -16.04 -12.66
CA SER A 40 -10.68 -14.83 -13.46
C SER A 40 -10.80 -13.57 -12.60
N LYS A 41 -11.74 -13.55 -11.64
CA LYS A 41 -11.92 -12.47 -10.67
C LYS A 41 -10.64 -12.14 -9.90
N LYS A 42 -9.97 -13.17 -9.37
CA LYS A 42 -8.71 -12.99 -8.63
C LYS A 42 -7.63 -12.40 -9.54
N THR A 43 -7.48 -12.94 -10.74
CA THR A 43 -6.50 -12.45 -11.71
C THR A 43 -6.75 -11.01 -12.12
N LEU A 44 -8.01 -10.66 -12.45
CA LEU A 44 -8.38 -9.29 -12.82
C LEU A 44 -8.16 -8.31 -11.67
N PHE A 45 -8.51 -8.69 -10.44
CA PHE A 45 -8.26 -7.89 -9.25
C PHE A 45 -6.76 -7.63 -9.03
N LEU A 46 -5.94 -8.67 -9.14
CA LEU A 46 -4.49 -8.55 -8.94
C LEU A 46 -3.84 -7.71 -10.03
N ARG A 47 -4.25 -7.88 -11.29
CA ARG A 47 -3.80 -7.04 -12.41
C ARG A 47 -4.20 -5.58 -12.19
N ALA A 48 -5.43 -5.32 -11.75
CA ALA A 48 -5.90 -3.96 -11.45
C ALA A 48 -5.10 -3.27 -10.35
N LEU A 49 -4.70 -4.01 -9.30
CA LEU A 49 -4.15 -3.42 -8.09
C LEU A 49 -2.62 -3.33 -8.07
N LEU A 50 -1.92 -4.31 -8.65
CA LEU A 50 -0.45 -4.35 -8.59
C LEU A 50 0.22 -3.07 -9.14
N PRO A 51 -0.18 -2.50 -10.30
CA PRO A 51 0.42 -1.27 -10.80
C PRO A 51 0.32 -0.10 -9.81
N LEU A 52 -0.83 0.03 -9.14
CA LEU A 52 -1.10 1.11 -8.17
C LEU A 52 -0.20 0.99 -6.94
N VAL A 53 -0.01 -0.24 -6.45
CA VAL A 53 0.86 -0.58 -5.32
C VAL A 53 2.32 -0.31 -5.67
N LEU A 54 2.78 -0.76 -6.84
CA LEU A 54 4.14 -0.51 -7.29
C LEU A 54 4.40 0.99 -7.53
N TYR A 55 3.38 1.74 -7.96
CA TYR A 55 3.46 3.18 -8.16
C TYR A 55 3.71 3.92 -6.85
N GLU A 56 2.89 3.69 -5.82
CA GLU A 56 3.09 4.34 -4.52
C GLU A 56 4.41 3.90 -3.86
N ASN A 57 4.81 2.64 -4.00
CA ASN A 57 6.13 2.21 -3.53
C ASN A 57 7.26 2.90 -4.27
N ARG A 58 7.14 3.17 -5.57
CA ARG A 58 8.12 3.97 -6.32
C ARG A 58 8.21 5.39 -5.75
N LEU A 59 7.08 6.04 -5.46
CA LEU A 59 7.08 7.37 -4.84
C LEU A 59 7.72 7.34 -3.44
N ILE A 60 7.39 6.34 -2.61
CA ILE A 60 7.98 6.19 -1.27
C ILE A 60 9.50 5.95 -1.35
N ARG A 61 9.96 5.16 -2.33
CA ARG A 61 11.40 4.97 -2.57
C ARG A 61 12.10 6.26 -2.97
N ALA A 62 11.46 7.09 -3.80
CA ALA A 62 11.99 8.40 -4.18
C ALA A 62 12.07 9.33 -2.95
N ASP A 63 11.01 9.40 -2.13
CA ASP A 63 11.00 10.14 -0.87
C ASP A 63 12.14 9.67 0.05
N ARG A 64 12.32 8.35 0.21
CA ARG A 64 13.39 7.77 1.02
C ARG A 64 14.79 8.10 0.50
N ALA A 65 14.99 8.03 -0.81
CA ALA A 65 16.27 8.37 -1.44
C ALA A 65 16.61 9.86 -1.24
N PHE A 66 15.62 10.73 -1.38
CA PHE A 66 15.73 12.15 -1.06
C PHE A 66 16.14 12.35 0.41
N LEU A 67 15.46 11.70 1.36
CA LEU A 67 15.81 11.80 2.79
C LEU A 67 17.26 11.37 3.08
N ASN A 68 17.69 10.23 2.53
CA ASN A 68 19.06 9.75 2.71
C ASN A 68 20.09 10.74 2.15
N ASN A 69 19.83 11.31 0.97
CA ASN A 69 20.71 12.32 0.38
C ASN A 69 20.76 13.59 1.24
N MET A 70 19.59 14.10 1.66
CA MET A 70 19.51 15.25 2.56
C MET A 70 20.35 14.98 3.81
N PHE A 71 20.07 13.90 4.55
CA PHE A 71 20.75 13.55 5.81
C PHE A 71 22.25 13.28 5.67
N ALA A 72 22.72 12.82 4.52
CA ALA A 72 24.15 12.65 4.26
C ALA A 72 24.91 13.98 4.08
N ARG A 73 24.26 15.04 3.57
CA ARG A 73 24.93 16.30 3.23
C ARG A 73 25.16 17.24 4.42
N GLY A 74 24.41 17.09 5.51
CA GLY A 74 24.40 18.00 6.66
C GLY A 74 23.54 19.26 6.50
N ASP A 75 23.19 19.63 5.26
CA ASP A 75 22.64 20.95 4.93
C ASP A 75 21.12 20.91 4.69
N TRP A 76 20.33 20.93 5.76
CA TRP A 76 18.86 20.94 5.70
C TRP A 76 18.18 21.94 6.66
N LEU A 77 18.97 22.86 7.23
CA LEU A 77 18.51 23.87 8.18
C LEU A 77 18.25 25.24 7.55
N ASP A 78 18.43 25.37 6.24
CA ASP A 78 18.17 26.60 5.51
C ASP A 78 16.69 26.74 5.08
N ASP A 79 16.38 27.79 4.34
CA ASP A 79 15.04 28.04 3.76
C ASP A 79 14.96 27.61 2.29
N SER A 80 15.79 26.63 1.88
CA SER A 80 15.74 26.08 0.53
C SER A 80 14.43 25.35 0.25
N ALA A 81 14.16 25.12 -1.04
CA ALA A 81 13.05 24.30 -1.47
C ALA A 81 13.19 22.86 -0.95
N GLU A 82 14.42 22.34 -0.91
CA GLU A 82 14.72 21.01 -0.35
C GLU A 82 14.46 20.93 1.15
N ALA A 83 14.89 21.92 1.94
CA ALA A 83 14.58 21.96 3.37
C ALA A 83 13.07 22.05 3.63
N SER A 84 12.34 22.81 2.81
CA SER A 84 10.88 22.87 2.86
C SER A 84 10.22 21.53 2.52
N ALA A 85 10.73 20.82 1.51
CA ALA A 85 10.25 19.49 1.12
C ALA A 85 10.54 18.44 2.22
N LEU A 86 11.70 18.51 2.87
CA LEU A 86 12.06 17.67 4.00
C LEU A 86 11.09 17.85 5.18
N ARG A 87 10.81 19.10 5.58
CA ARG A 87 9.83 19.41 6.63
C ARG A 87 8.42 18.96 6.25
N ALA A 88 8.05 19.08 4.97
CA ALA A 88 6.77 18.59 4.47
C ALA A 88 6.65 17.05 4.58
N LEU A 89 7.72 16.30 4.31
CA LEU A 89 7.77 14.86 4.54
C LEU A 89 7.63 14.51 6.02
N ALA A 90 8.36 15.20 6.90
CA ALA A 90 8.24 15.01 8.35
C ALA A 90 6.79 15.19 8.82
N ARG A 91 6.14 16.31 8.42
CA ARG A 91 4.72 16.56 8.70
C ARG A 91 3.81 15.48 8.15
N ARG A 92 3.98 15.12 6.87
CA ARG A 92 3.17 14.09 6.20
C ARG A 92 3.22 12.80 7.01
N TYR A 93 4.40 12.35 7.40
CA TYR A 93 4.60 11.12 8.16
C TYR A 93 4.45 11.27 9.67
N LYS A 94 3.97 12.42 10.16
CA LYS A 94 3.69 12.71 11.58
C LYS A 94 4.93 12.52 12.48
N VAL A 95 6.08 12.97 12.00
CA VAL A 95 7.35 13.04 12.74
C VAL A 95 7.64 14.51 13.05
N ASN A 96 8.36 14.77 14.15
CA ASN A 96 8.79 16.12 14.49
C ASN A 96 9.59 16.75 13.34
N GLU A 97 9.30 18.01 13.03
CA GLU A 97 9.99 18.77 11.97
C GLU A 97 11.40 19.22 12.39
N ASP A 98 11.71 19.20 13.68
CA ASP A 98 13.06 19.41 14.19
C ASP A 98 13.94 18.17 13.98
N LEU A 99 14.51 18.09 12.78
CA LEU A 99 15.35 16.98 12.32
C LEU A 99 16.84 17.14 12.71
N ARG A 100 17.16 17.99 13.71
CA ARG A 100 18.53 18.14 14.21
C ARG A 100 19.02 16.92 14.98
N GLN A 101 18.09 16.20 15.62
CA GLN A 101 18.41 15.04 16.43
C GLN A 101 18.46 13.77 15.56
N PRO A 102 19.53 12.96 15.61
CA PRO A 102 19.65 11.72 14.86
C PRO A 102 18.48 10.75 15.06
N GLU A 103 17.87 10.74 16.26
CA GLU A 103 16.74 9.88 16.59
C GLU A 103 15.48 10.25 15.78
N VAL A 104 15.27 11.55 15.53
CA VAL A 104 14.14 12.04 14.73
C VAL A 104 14.36 11.73 13.25
N GLN A 105 15.60 11.84 12.77
CA GLN A 105 15.95 11.43 11.40
C GLN A 105 15.73 9.93 11.21
N ALA A 106 16.19 9.12 12.16
CA ALA A 106 16.00 7.67 12.15
C ALA A 106 14.51 7.31 12.20
N GLU A 107 13.71 8.01 13.01
CA GLU A 107 12.25 7.83 13.01
C GLU A 107 11.63 8.14 11.65
N LEU A 108 11.99 9.26 11.03
CA LEU A 108 11.47 9.62 9.71
C LEU A 108 11.85 8.58 8.66
N LEU A 109 13.10 8.14 8.62
CA LEU A 109 13.52 7.04 7.75
C LEU A 109 12.76 5.75 8.05
N ARG A 110 12.48 5.41 9.30
CA ARG A 110 11.69 4.21 9.65
C ARG A 110 10.26 4.28 9.10
N ARG A 111 9.66 5.47 9.09
CA ARG A 111 8.31 5.71 8.55
C ARG A 111 8.28 5.76 7.02
N VAL A 112 9.27 6.39 6.38
CA VAL A 112 9.36 6.50 4.91
C VAL A 112 10.04 5.27 4.31
N ASP A 113 9.30 4.17 4.24
CA ASP A 113 9.77 2.94 3.59
C ASP A 113 8.60 2.19 2.93
N GLU A 114 8.92 1.40 1.92
CA GLU A 114 7.96 0.72 1.07
C GLU A 114 7.16 -0.34 1.83
N VAL A 115 5.97 -0.66 1.33
CA VAL A 115 5.14 -1.76 1.82
C VAL A 115 5.21 -2.90 0.80
N PRO A 116 5.60 -4.13 1.18
CA PRO A 116 5.73 -5.23 0.22
C PRO A 116 4.45 -5.42 -0.60
N ALA A 117 4.59 -5.54 -1.93
CA ALA A 117 3.44 -5.68 -2.81
C ALA A 117 2.60 -6.92 -2.47
N SER A 118 3.25 -8.02 -2.12
CA SER A 118 2.60 -9.25 -1.64
C SER A 118 1.65 -8.99 -0.46
N LEU A 119 2.08 -8.16 0.51
CA LEU A 119 1.28 -7.85 1.69
C LEU A 119 0.09 -6.97 1.33
N ALA A 120 0.33 -5.90 0.56
CA ALA A 120 -0.72 -4.99 0.12
C ALA A 120 -1.80 -5.73 -0.70
N LEU A 121 -1.41 -6.61 -1.63
CA LEU A 121 -2.34 -7.39 -2.44
C LEU A 121 -3.14 -8.41 -1.60
N ALA A 122 -2.48 -9.09 -0.66
CA ALA A 122 -3.15 -10.05 0.22
C ALA A 122 -4.17 -9.36 1.13
N GLN A 123 -3.80 -8.25 1.77
CA GLN A 123 -4.73 -7.48 2.61
C GLN A 123 -5.88 -6.93 1.77
N ALA A 124 -5.61 -6.30 0.62
CA ALA A 124 -6.68 -5.78 -0.22
C ALA A 124 -7.65 -6.88 -0.67
N ALA A 125 -7.14 -8.05 -1.08
CA ALA A 125 -7.98 -9.18 -1.47
C ALA A 125 -8.82 -9.71 -0.30
N ASN A 126 -8.26 -9.76 0.91
CA ASN A 126 -8.99 -10.16 2.12
C ASN A 126 -10.08 -9.15 2.49
N GLU A 127 -9.72 -7.87 2.62
CA GLU A 127 -10.62 -6.79 3.07
C GLU A 127 -11.75 -6.49 2.07
N SER A 128 -11.48 -6.61 0.77
CA SER A 128 -12.46 -6.30 -0.27
C SER A 128 -13.18 -7.51 -0.85
N GLY A 129 -12.84 -8.72 -0.40
CA GLY A 129 -13.34 -9.96 -1.00
C GLY A 129 -12.95 -10.08 -2.47
N TRP A 130 -11.68 -9.82 -2.81
CA TRP A 130 -11.19 -9.74 -4.19
C TRP A 130 -11.86 -8.65 -5.03
N GLY A 131 -12.18 -7.52 -4.40
CA GLY A 131 -12.72 -6.33 -5.06
C GLY A 131 -14.24 -6.33 -5.28
N THR A 132 -14.96 -7.34 -4.80
CA THR A 132 -16.41 -7.45 -5.02
C THR A 132 -17.27 -6.91 -3.88
N SER A 133 -16.66 -6.52 -2.76
CA SER A 133 -17.37 -5.83 -1.68
C SER A 133 -18.04 -4.56 -2.19
N ARG A 134 -19.23 -4.25 -1.66
CA ARG A 134 -19.94 -2.98 -1.95
C ARG A 134 -19.05 -1.77 -1.69
N PHE A 135 -18.26 -1.79 -0.61
CA PHE A 135 -17.34 -0.71 -0.28
C PHE A 135 -16.21 -0.54 -1.30
N ALA A 136 -15.76 -1.63 -1.93
CA ALA A 136 -14.74 -1.58 -2.97
C ALA A 136 -15.32 -1.05 -4.29
N LEU A 137 -16.50 -1.51 -4.69
CA LEU A 137 -17.15 -1.14 -5.95
C LEU A 137 -17.71 0.29 -5.93
N GLU A 138 -18.40 0.69 -4.86
CA GLU A 138 -19.03 2.01 -4.75
C GLU A 138 -18.10 3.06 -4.15
N GLY A 139 -17.22 2.63 -3.24
CA GLY A 139 -16.42 3.54 -2.40
C GLY A 139 -14.93 3.53 -2.70
N ASN A 140 -14.44 2.70 -3.63
CA ASN A 140 -13.01 2.42 -3.81
C ASN A 140 -12.29 2.04 -2.50
N SER A 141 -13.00 1.51 -1.51
CA SER A 141 -12.44 1.15 -0.21
C SER A 141 -11.91 -0.27 -0.23
N LEU A 142 -10.63 -0.43 -0.60
CA LEU A 142 -9.99 -1.72 -0.78
C LEU A 142 -9.49 -2.34 0.53
N PHE A 143 -9.36 -1.54 1.58
CA PHE A 143 -8.60 -1.89 2.79
C PHE A 143 -9.39 -1.73 4.10
N GLY A 144 -10.71 -1.50 4.03
CA GLY A 144 -11.56 -1.41 5.22
C GLY A 144 -11.24 -0.25 6.18
N GLN A 145 -10.70 0.87 5.67
CA GLN A 145 -10.32 2.00 6.52
C GLN A 145 -11.55 2.71 7.07
N TRP A 146 -11.67 2.82 8.40
CA TRP A 146 -12.76 3.53 9.06
C TRP A 146 -12.63 5.06 8.97
N THR A 147 -13.77 5.75 9.01
CA THR A 147 -13.87 7.20 9.18
C THR A 147 -15.06 7.54 10.07
N TRP A 148 -14.95 8.66 10.79
CA TRP A 148 -16.01 9.21 11.65
C TRP A 148 -16.82 10.31 10.95
N GLY A 149 -16.37 10.77 9.78
CA GLY A 149 -17.11 11.73 8.97
C GLY A 149 -18.16 11.04 8.12
N ALA A 150 -19.44 11.26 8.40
CA ALA A 150 -20.56 10.64 7.68
C ALA A 150 -20.56 10.95 6.16
N SER A 151 -20.05 12.12 5.76
CA SER A 151 -19.91 12.50 4.33
C SER A 151 -18.68 11.89 3.63
N ALA A 152 -17.78 11.26 4.39
CA ALA A 152 -16.51 10.73 3.91
C ALA A 152 -16.49 9.19 3.81
N GLY A 153 -17.64 8.53 4.00
CA GLY A 153 -17.71 7.07 4.05
C GLY A 153 -19.09 6.49 3.75
N LEU A 154 -19.11 5.19 3.47
CA LEU A 154 -20.32 4.38 3.31
C LEU A 154 -20.63 3.70 4.65
N ALA A 155 -21.88 3.77 5.09
CA ALA A 155 -22.33 3.05 6.28
C ALA A 155 -22.42 1.53 6.01
N PRO A 156 -22.04 0.68 6.97
CA PRO A 156 -22.35 -0.75 6.93
C PRO A 156 -23.85 -1.02 6.96
N GLU A 157 -24.27 -2.05 6.23
CA GLU A 157 -25.63 -2.57 6.33
C GLU A 157 -25.80 -3.25 7.68
N GLY A 158 -26.84 -2.88 8.44
CA GLY A 158 -27.13 -3.48 9.75
C GLY A 158 -26.32 -2.94 10.92
N ARG A 159 -25.80 -1.70 10.85
CA ARG A 159 -25.13 -1.05 12.01
C ARG A 159 -26.04 -1.07 13.25
N ALA A 160 -25.45 -1.30 14.42
CA ALA A 160 -26.19 -1.22 15.67
C ALA A 160 -26.68 0.21 15.92
N GLU A 161 -27.85 0.35 16.54
CA GLU A 161 -28.43 1.65 16.85
C GLU A 161 -27.46 2.45 17.76
N GLY A 162 -27.01 3.62 17.29
CA GLY A 162 -26.05 4.47 18.00
C GLY A 162 -24.60 4.45 17.48
N GLU A 163 -24.22 3.49 16.63
CA GLU A 163 -22.88 3.48 16.02
C GLU A 163 -22.77 4.55 14.91
N VAL A 164 -21.67 5.33 14.90
CA VAL A 164 -21.47 6.46 13.95
C VAL A 164 -20.28 6.29 13.01
N TYR A 165 -19.65 5.11 13.00
CA TYR A 165 -18.53 4.84 12.10
C TYR A 165 -19.00 4.49 10.67
N SER A 166 -18.23 4.91 9.68
CA SER A 166 -18.42 4.56 8.26
C SER A 166 -17.13 3.98 7.68
N VAL A 167 -17.24 3.19 6.62
CA VAL A 167 -16.08 2.77 5.82
C VAL A 167 -15.72 3.90 4.86
N ARG A 168 -14.50 4.41 4.96
CA ARG A 168 -14.01 5.55 4.19
C ARG A 168 -14.12 5.29 2.69
N THR A 169 -14.61 6.29 1.95
CA THR A 169 -14.59 6.28 0.48
C THR A 169 -13.38 7.04 -0.06
N PHE A 170 -13.00 6.70 -1.29
CA PHE A 170 -11.86 7.29 -1.98
C PHE A 170 -12.25 7.72 -3.40
N PRO A 171 -11.69 8.84 -3.90
CA PRO A 171 -11.95 9.31 -5.26
C PRO A 171 -11.38 8.37 -6.33
N SER A 172 -10.45 7.49 -5.97
CA SER A 172 -9.91 6.46 -6.86
C SER A 172 -9.32 5.29 -6.09
N LEU A 173 -9.12 4.15 -6.76
CA LEU A 173 -8.36 3.01 -6.20
C LEU A 173 -6.94 3.43 -5.77
N GLN A 174 -6.28 4.29 -6.56
CA GLN A 174 -4.96 4.83 -6.24
C GLN A 174 -4.95 5.59 -4.90
N ALA A 175 -5.99 6.41 -4.64
CA ALA A 175 -6.12 7.14 -3.38
C ALA A 175 -6.33 6.19 -2.18
N SER A 176 -7.04 5.07 -2.39
CA SER A 176 -7.21 4.01 -1.41
C SER A 176 -5.88 3.35 -1.03
N VAL A 177 -5.09 2.95 -2.04
CA VAL A 177 -3.75 2.36 -1.88
C VAL A 177 -2.82 3.32 -1.16
N ARG A 178 -2.77 4.59 -1.58
CA ARG A 178 -1.96 5.62 -0.93
C ARG A 178 -2.31 5.78 0.54
N ALA A 179 -3.60 5.87 0.86
CA ALA A 179 -4.05 6.03 2.24
C ALA A 179 -3.70 4.81 3.11
N TYR A 180 -3.84 3.60 2.57
CA TYR A 180 -3.47 2.36 3.25
C TYR A 180 -1.97 2.30 3.54
N MET A 181 -1.11 2.55 2.55
CA MET A 181 0.35 2.52 2.74
C MET A 181 0.79 3.60 3.73
N HIS A 182 0.18 4.79 3.62
CA HIS A 182 0.45 5.87 4.55
C HIS A 182 0.05 5.51 5.99
N ASN A 183 -1.08 4.81 6.18
CA ASN A 183 -1.52 4.34 7.48
C ASN A 183 -0.50 3.38 8.12
N LEU A 184 0.01 2.39 7.38
CA LEU A 184 1.07 1.50 7.90
C LEU A 184 2.36 2.26 8.22
N ASN A 185 2.67 3.28 7.43
CA ASN A 185 3.90 4.07 7.57
C ASN A 185 3.83 5.16 8.67
N ALA A 186 2.66 5.66 9.04
CA ALA A 186 2.52 6.78 9.98
C ALA A 186 1.57 6.53 11.16
N GLY A 187 0.74 5.50 11.10
CA GLY A 187 -0.20 5.15 12.16
C GLY A 187 0.51 4.67 13.43
N HIS A 188 0.03 5.08 14.60
CA HIS A 188 0.63 4.71 15.89
C HIS A 188 0.61 3.20 16.12
N ALA A 189 -0.45 2.52 15.65
CA ALA A 189 -0.68 1.10 15.85
C ALA A 189 0.33 0.19 15.13
N TYR A 190 1.06 0.73 14.14
CA TYR A 190 1.95 -0.05 13.26
C TYR A 190 3.44 0.17 13.56
N GLY A 191 3.77 0.58 14.79
CA GLY A 191 5.16 0.75 15.23
C GLY A 191 5.97 -0.54 15.08
N GLU A 192 5.41 -1.67 15.51
CA GLU A 192 6.06 -2.98 15.40
C GLU A 192 6.37 -3.36 13.95
N PHE A 193 5.37 -3.27 13.06
CA PHE A 193 5.56 -3.48 11.61
C PHE A 193 6.74 -2.67 11.06
N ARG A 194 6.85 -1.39 11.43
CA ARG A 194 7.94 -0.51 10.98
C ARG A 194 9.31 -0.90 11.54
N HIS A 195 9.38 -1.31 12.81
CA HIS A 195 10.63 -1.81 13.41
C HIS A 195 11.07 -3.14 12.80
N MET A 196 10.14 -4.07 12.56
CA MET A 196 10.45 -5.32 11.88
C MET A 196 11.02 -5.06 10.48
N ARG A 197 10.43 -4.10 9.73
CA ARG A 197 10.90 -3.70 8.41
C ARG A 197 12.30 -3.08 8.45
N GLU A 198 12.55 -2.18 9.39
CA GLU A 198 13.88 -1.59 9.64
C GLU A 198 14.94 -2.65 9.92
N ASN A 199 14.63 -3.64 10.78
CA ASN A 199 15.54 -4.75 11.08
C ASN A 199 15.84 -5.61 9.85
N MET A 200 14.84 -5.88 9.00
CA MET A 200 15.04 -6.61 7.74
C MET A 200 15.94 -5.84 6.77
N ARG A 201 15.78 -4.50 6.69
CA ARG A 201 16.66 -3.62 5.90
C ARG A 201 18.10 -3.67 6.40
N ALA A 202 18.31 -3.57 7.71
CA ALA A 202 19.63 -3.63 8.32
C ALA A 202 20.34 -4.97 8.06
N ALA A 203 19.58 -6.06 7.92
CA ALA A 203 20.10 -7.37 7.55
C ALA A 203 20.47 -7.52 6.05
N GLY A 204 20.20 -6.51 5.21
CA GLY A 204 20.59 -6.49 3.79
C GLY A 204 19.77 -7.41 2.87
N GLY A 205 18.71 -8.04 3.38
CA GLY A 205 17.85 -8.95 2.63
C GLY A 205 16.57 -8.28 2.08
N PRO A 206 15.82 -8.98 1.21
CA PRO A 206 14.50 -8.52 0.79
C PRO A 206 13.51 -8.52 1.97
N LEU A 207 12.53 -7.63 1.92
CA LEU A 207 11.46 -7.60 2.91
C LEU A 207 10.61 -8.87 2.80
N ASN A 208 10.46 -9.59 3.92
CA ASN A 208 9.60 -10.77 3.97
C ASN A 208 8.19 -10.35 4.35
N ALA A 209 7.28 -10.34 3.37
CA ALA A 209 5.90 -9.90 3.56
C ALA A 209 5.14 -10.74 4.60
N ALA A 210 5.31 -12.07 4.59
CA ALA A 210 4.66 -12.96 5.54
C ALA A 210 5.13 -12.73 6.99
N ARG A 211 6.41 -12.41 7.21
CA ARG A 211 6.90 -12.05 8.54
C ARG A 211 6.46 -10.64 8.94
N LEU A 212 6.43 -9.69 8.01
CA LEU A 212 5.94 -8.35 8.32
C LEU A 212 4.46 -8.33 8.72
N ALA A 213 3.66 -9.28 8.23
CA ALA A 213 2.27 -9.43 8.65
C ALA A 213 2.11 -9.65 10.17
N ASP A 214 3.13 -10.22 10.85
CA ASP A 214 3.07 -10.42 12.30
C ASP A 214 2.96 -9.09 13.07
N GLY A 215 3.53 -8.00 12.52
CA GLY A 215 3.44 -6.65 13.10
C GLY A 215 2.12 -5.92 12.84
N LEU A 216 1.10 -6.60 12.30
CA LEU A 216 -0.21 -6.04 11.96
C LEU A 216 -1.34 -6.50 12.91
N ALA A 217 -1.00 -6.95 14.12
CA ALA A 217 -1.99 -7.44 15.09
C ALA A 217 -3.12 -6.44 15.38
N ALA A 218 -2.83 -5.14 15.34
CA ALA A 218 -3.81 -4.06 15.56
C ALA A 218 -4.66 -3.71 14.32
N TYR A 219 -4.42 -4.35 13.16
CA TYR A 219 -5.16 -4.06 11.93
C TYR A 219 -6.60 -4.60 11.97
N SER A 220 -6.82 -5.72 12.66
CA SER A 220 -8.10 -6.40 12.75
C SER A 220 -8.38 -6.84 14.18
N GLU A 221 -9.62 -6.71 14.62
CA GLU A 221 -10.10 -7.24 15.91
C GLU A 221 -9.92 -8.76 16.03
N ARG A 222 -9.81 -9.46 14.88
CA ARG A 222 -9.53 -10.89 14.81
C ARG A 222 -8.08 -11.24 15.19
N GLY A 223 -7.21 -10.23 15.30
CA GLY A 223 -5.85 -10.35 15.83
C GLY A 223 -5.03 -11.46 15.16
N PRO A 224 -4.53 -12.46 15.91
CA PRO A 224 -3.69 -13.52 15.34
C PRO A 224 -4.32 -14.33 14.19
N LEU A 225 -5.65 -14.54 14.21
CA LEU A 225 -6.32 -15.27 13.13
C LEU A 225 -6.24 -14.53 11.80
N TYR A 226 -6.37 -13.19 11.86
CA TYR A 226 -6.18 -12.34 10.69
C TYR A 226 -4.78 -12.46 10.11
N ILE A 227 -3.75 -12.43 10.98
CA ILE A 227 -2.35 -12.54 10.58
C ILE A 227 -2.11 -13.86 9.83
N GLU A 228 -2.64 -14.98 10.34
CA GLU A 228 -2.46 -16.27 9.69
C GLU A 228 -3.19 -16.39 8.35
N GLU A 229 -4.35 -15.76 8.20
CA GLU A 229 -5.05 -15.66 6.90
C GLU A 229 -4.23 -14.89 5.86
N ILE A 230 -3.70 -13.72 6.23
CA ILE A 230 -2.85 -12.92 5.34
C ILE A 230 -1.61 -13.71 4.93
N LYS A 231 -0.94 -14.37 5.89
CA LYS A 231 0.23 -15.21 5.61
C LYS A 231 -0.12 -16.39 4.72
N PHE A 232 -1.28 -17.01 4.93
CA PHE A 232 -1.77 -18.08 4.07
C PHE A 232 -2.02 -17.58 2.64
N MET A 233 -2.65 -16.41 2.46
CA MET A 233 -2.88 -15.83 1.14
C MET A 233 -1.58 -15.52 0.40
N ILE A 234 -0.60 -14.92 1.09
CA ILE A 234 0.74 -14.63 0.53
C ILE A 234 1.41 -15.92 0.04
N ARG A 235 1.41 -16.98 0.86
CA ARG A 235 2.03 -18.28 0.54
C ARG A 235 1.30 -19.02 -0.58
N SER A 236 -0.03 -19.13 -0.47
CA SER A 236 -0.87 -19.91 -1.41
C SER A 236 -0.87 -19.29 -2.81
N ALA A 237 -0.92 -17.96 -2.92
CA ALA A 237 -0.81 -17.26 -4.19
C ALA A 237 0.64 -17.16 -4.70
N ARG A 238 1.62 -17.62 -3.89
CA ARG A 238 3.06 -17.53 -4.15
C ARG A 238 3.53 -16.11 -4.45
N PHE A 239 2.92 -15.11 -3.81
CA PHE A 239 3.23 -13.70 -4.07
C PHE A 239 4.71 -13.40 -3.82
N ASP A 240 5.30 -13.94 -2.75
CA ASP A 240 6.71 -13.75 -2.43
C ASP A 240 7.66 -14.18 -3.56
N ARG A 241 7.28 -15.22 -4.34
CA ARG A 241 8.07 -15.67 -5.49
C ARG A 241 7.72 -14.91 -6.78
N ARG A 242 6.43 -14.64 -6.99
CA ARG A 242 5.91 -14.04 -8.24
C ARG A 242 6.17 -12.54 -8.34
N LEU A 243 6.37 -11.86 -7.21
CA LEU A 243 6.53 -10.41 -7.16
C LEU A 243 7.94 -9.97 -6.76
N ALA A 244 8.82 -10.92 -6.44
CA ALA A 244 10.22 -10.61 -6.17
C ALA A 244 10.90 -10.09 -7.44
N GLY A 245 11.34 -8.83 -7.42
CA GLY A 245 11.98 -8.21 -8.59
C GLY A 245 11.01 -7.78 -9.69
N VAL A 246 9.71 -7.66 -9.39
CA VAL A 246 8.72 -7.07 -10.29
C VAL A 246 8.66 -5.56 -10.05
N TYR A 247 8.75 -4.79 -11.13
CA TYR A 247 8.70 -3.33 -11.11
C TYR A 247 7.70 -2.80 -12.14
N LEU A 248 7.31 -1.55 -11.97
CA LEU A 248 6.60 -0.84 -13.02
C LEU A 248 7.52 -0.67 -14.22
N LEU A 249 6.97 -0.87 -15.41
CA LEU A 249 7.50 -0.34 -16.65
C LEU A 249 7.76 1.16 -16.47
N ASP A 250 8.97 1.58 -16.76
CA ASP A 250 9.32 2.99 -16.82
C ASP A 250 9.13 3.47 -18.26
N PRO A 251 8.10 4.29 -18.55
CA PRO A 251 7.87 4.78 -19.90
C PRO A 251 8.98 5.72 -20.39
N GLU A 252 9.87 6.19 -19.49
CA GLU A 252 10.98 7.09 -19.82
C GLU A 252 12.35 6.39 -19.85
N ALA A 253 12.43 5.09 -19.52
CA ALA A 253 13.65 4.33 -19.67
C ALA A 253 13.97 4.15 -21.16
N LYS A 254 14.81 5.03 -21.70
CA LYS A 254 15.41 4.82 -23.03
C LYS A 254 16.22 3.51 -23.00
N PRO A 255 16.14 2.69 -24.07
CA PRO A 255 17.00 1.52 -24.23
C PRO A 255 18.48 1.90 -24.27
#